data_AF-A0A9W7TT06-F1
#
_entry.id   AF-A0A9W7TT06-F1
#
_cell.length_a   1.000
_cell.length_b   1.000
_cell.length_c   1.000
_cell.angle_alpha   90.00
_cell.angle_beta   90.00
_cell.angle_gamma   90.00
#
_symmetry.space_group_name_H-M   'P 1'
#
loop_
_entity.id
_entity.type
_entity.pdbx_description
1 polymer ?
#
loop_
_entity_poly.entity_id
_entity_poly.type
_entity_poly.pdbx_seq_one_letter_code
_entity_poly.pdbx_strand_id
1 'polypeptide(L)'
;MKLKKGVFFHNLDFDTNHCLFSLSNTRVIYEYFCLLDVHLKRSLNDVQFFCFMRHVTDLKKTKIMLTFDMLDSDGDGEIRFDEFYILACILLSSKHHVGNRFLHRHPHSAFNLLDVDCSRTIILNEFKSLGFLFNLKSNQIEKLFSDFDTTHDERLNYKEFQMFTKMYNLSQEKE
;
A
#
# COMPACT_ATOMS: atom_id res chain seq x y z
N MET A 1 -9.67 2.84 -4.16
CA MET A 1 -9.63 4.03 -3.27
C MET A 1 -9.50 5.28 -4.14
N LYS A 2 -10.00 6.46 -3.72
CA LYS A 2 -9.76 7.71 -4.46
C LYS A 2 -9.19 8.81 -3.54
N LEU A 3 -8.23 9.56 -4.06
CA LEU A 3 -7.78 10.79 -3.44
C LEU A 3 -8.81 11.91 -3.63
N LYS A 4 -9.03 12.70 -2.59
CA LYS A 4 -9.91 13.87 -2.65
C LYS A 4 -9.27 14.98 -3.47
N LYS A 5 -10.07 15.73 -4.24
CA LYS A 5 -9.56 16.83 -5.07
C LYS A 5 -8.92 17.92 -4.20
N GLY A 6 -7.81 18.48 -4.68
CA GLY A 6 -7.14 19.63 -4.05
C GLY A 6 -6.27 19.29 -2.84
N VAL A 7 -6.11 18.01 -2.49
CA VAL A 7 -5.21 17.60 -1.40
C VAL A 7 -3.74 17.70 -1.83
N PHE A 8 -2.85 17.82 -0.84
CA PHE A 8 -1.40 17.95 -0.98
C PHE A 8 -0.78 17.06 -2.08
N PHE A 9 -1.14 15.77 -2.10
CA PHE A 9 -0.68 14.76 -3.07
C PHE A 9 -1.01 15.05 -4.54
N HIS A 10 -1.91 15.99 -4.84
CA HIS A 10 -2.16 16.39 -6.23
C HIS A 10 -1.01 17.16 -6.85
N ASN A 11 -0.19 17.82 -6.04
CA ASN A 11 0.86 18.72 -6.50
C ASN A 11 2.25 18.07 -6.50
N LEU A 12 2.35 16.80 -6.10
CA LEU A 12 3.60 16.05 -6.09
C LEU A 12 3.81 15.37 -7.44
N ASP A 13 5.03 15.47 -7.94
CA ASP A 13 5.51 14.68 -9.08
C ASP A 13 5.85 13.26 -8.63
N PHE A 14 5.39 12.27 -9.39
CA PHE A 14 5.47 10.86 -9.03
C PHE A 14 5.90 10.05 -10.24
N ASP A 15 7.00 9.32 -10.10
CA ASP A 15 7.49 8.45 -11.16
C ASP A 15 6.56 7.22 -11.24
N THR A 16 5.69 7.22 -12.24
CA THR A 16 4.75 6.12 -12.47
C THR A 16 5.42 4.83 -12.96
N ASN A 17 6.67 4.88 -13.44
CA ASN A 17 7.42 3.69 -13.85
C ASN A 17 8.06 2.99 -12.65
N HIS A 18 8.70 3.76 -11.77
CA HIS A 18 9.34 3.22 -10.57
C HIS A 18 8.41 3.18 -9.35
N CYS A 19 7.26 3.85 -9.40
CA CYS A 19 6.32 4.02 -8.29
C CYS A 19 6.97 4.62 -7.03
N LEU A 20 7.83 5.62 -7.23
CA LEU A 20 8.58 6.31 -6.17
C LEU A 20 8.57 7.82 -6.39
N PHE A 21 8.90 8.57 -5.34
CA PHE A 21 9.10 10.02 -5.43
C PHE A 21 10.55 10.37 -5.74
N SER A 22 10.76 11.53 -6.37
CA SER A 22 12.07 12.15 -6.46
C SER A 22 12.57 12.58 -5.07
N LEU A 23 13.88 12.75 -4.90
CA LEU A 23 14.47 13.21 -3.63
C LEU A 23 13.83 14.51 -3.12
N SER A 24 13.55 15.45 -4.03
CA SER A 24 12.89 16.72 -3.70
C SER A 24 11.50 16.48 -3.13
N ASN A 25 10.67 15.65 -3.78
CA ASN A 25 9.32 15.38 -3.28
C ASN A 25 9.34 14.54 -2.01
N THR A 26 10.28 13.61 -1.86
CA THR A 26 10.49 12.89 -0.59
C THR A 26 10.76 13.84 0.56
N ARG A 27 11.56 14.90 0.34
CA ARG A 27 11.78 15.94 1.35
C ARG A 27 10.50 16.70 1.69
N VAL A 28 9.69 17.08 0.69
CA VAL A 28 8.40 17.76 0.95
C VAL A 28 7.43 16.85 1.70
N ILE A 29 7.39 15.55 1.38
CA ILE A 29 6.59 14.56 2.10
C ILE A 29 7.07 14.44 3.56
N TYR A 30 8.39 14.44 3.79
CA TYR A 30 8.96 14.43 5.14
C TYR A 30 8.56 15.68 5.94
N GLU A 31 8.65 16.87 5.34
CA GLU A 31 8.21 18.10 5.99
C GLU A 31 6.71 18.06 6.30
N TYR A 32 5.89 17.52 5.39
CA TYR A 32 4.46 17.31 5.63
C TYR A 32 4.19 16.31 6.76
N PHE A 33 4.94 15.21 6.83
CA PHE A 33 4.87 14.25 7.93
C PHE A 33 5.20 14.91 9.28
N CYS A 34 6.24 15.74 9.35
CA CYS A 34 6.57 16.49 10.56
C CYS A 34 5.46 17.46 10.99
N LEU A 35 4.70 18.02 10.05
CA LEU A 35 3.53 18.86 10.38
C LEU A 35 2.37 18.04 10.94
N LEU A 36 2.22 16.79 10.52
CA LEU A 36 1.22 15.86 11.08
C LEU A 36 1.62 15.35 12.46
N ASP A 37 2.92 15.23 12.72
CA ASP A 37 3.50 14.80 14.00
C ASP A 37 3.45 15.91 15.06
N VAL A 38 2.24 16.21 15.55
CA VAL A 38 1.99 17.21 16.60
C VAL A 38 2.63 16.85 17.95
N HIS A 39 3.02 15.59 18.16
CA HIS A 39 3.65 15.12 19.39
C HIS A 39 5.19 15.11 19.31
N LEU A 40 5.76 15.38 18.13
CA LEU A 40 7.20 15.40 17.86
C LEU A 40 7.90 14.08 18.24
N LYS A 41 7.20 12.96 18.08
CA LYS A 41 7.72 11.62 18.38
C LYS A 41 8.47 10.99 17.21
N ARG A 42 8.45 11.64 16.04
CA ARG A 42 8.88 11.12 14.73
C ARG A 42 8.01 9.95 14.24
N SER A 43 6.77 9.92 14.70
CA SER A 43 5.76 8.92 14.37
C SER A 43 4.35 9.53 14.39
N LEU A 44 3.40 8.84 13.77
CA LEU A 44 1.99 9.20 13.82
C LEU A 44 1.21 8.09 14.52
N ASN A 45 0.53 8.43 15.62
CA ASN A 45 -0.42 7.50 16.22
C ASN A 45 -1.68 7.32 15.37
N ASP A 46 -2.52 6.39 15.78
CA ASP A 46 -3.80 6.04 15.15
C ASP A 46 -4.72 7.25 14.91
N VAL A 47 -4.79 8.20 15.85
CA VAL A 47 -5.62 9.41 15.73
C VAL A 47 -5.08 10.37 14.67
N GLN A 48 -3.77 10.65 14.69
CA GLN A 48 -3.10 11.52 13.71
C GLN A 48 -3.25 10.91 12.30
N PHE A 49 -2.98 9.62 12.18
CA PHE A 49 -3.13 8.86 10.94
C PHE A 49 -4.58 8.87 10.43
N PHE A 50 -5.55 8.62 11.31
CA PHE A 50 -6.96 8.61 10.95
C PHE A 50 -7.41 9.97 10.40
N CYS A 51 -7.02 11.06 11.06
CA CYS A 51 -7.36 12.41 10.63
C CYS A 51 -6.75 12.72 9.25
N PHE A 52 -5.47 12.37 9.06
CA PHE A 52 -4.79 12.47 7.79
C PHE A 52 -5.51 11.69 6.68
N MET A 53 -5.74 10.39 6.85
CA MET A 53 -6.36 9.53 5.85
C MET A 53 -7.80 9.95 5.52
N ARG A 54 -8.55 10.40 6.53
CA ARG A 54 -9.89 10.95 6.34
C ARG A 54 -9.86 12.27 5.57
N HIS A 55 -8.80 13.08 5.72
CA HIS A 55 -8.62 14.30 4.96
C HIS A 55 -8.24 14.02 3.50
N VAL A 56 -7.33 13.07 3.24
CA VAL A 56 -6.76 12.86 1.90
C VAL A 56 -7.53 11.87 1.02
N THR A 57 -8.29 10.93 1.60
CA THR A 57 -8.99 9.87 0.85
C THR A 57 -10.51 9.89 1.05
N ASP A 58 -11.20 9.10 0.23
CA ASP A 58 -12.62 8.76 0.37
C ASP A 58 -12.90 7.50 1.23
N LEU A 59 -11.89 6.97 1.92
CA LEU A 59 -12.03 5.74 2.71
C LEU A 59 -12.92 5.92 3.93
N LYS A 60 -13.67 4.86 4.26
CA LYS A 60 -14.43 4.75 5.52
C LYS A 60 -13.49 4.38 6.67
N LYS A 61 -13.90 4.70 7.90
CA LYS A 61 -13.14 4.41 9.13
C LYS A 61 -12.57 2.99 9.16
N THR A 62 -13.38 1.96 8.89
CA THR A 62 -12.93 0.56 8.90
C THR A 62 -11.75 0.32 7.95
N LYS A 63 -11.79 0.88 6.73
CA LYS A 63 -10.69 0.73 5.77
C LYS A 63 -9.46 1.56 6.14
N ILE A 64 -9.66 2.70 6.80
CA ILE A 64 -8.55 3.52 7.30
C ILE A 64 -7.82 2.74 8.41
N MET A 65 -8.54 2.16 9.36
CA MET A 65 -7.91 1.37 10.43
C MET A 65 -7.22 0.13 9.88
N LEU A 66 -7.84 -0.59 8.93
CA LEU A 66 -7.14 -1.69 8.24
C LEU A 66 -5.86 -1.24 7.52
N THR A 67 -5.81 0.00 7.01
CA THR A 67 -4.59 0.54 6.39
C THR A 67 -3.55 0.89 7.44
N PHE A 68 -3.97 1.34 8.63
CA PHE A 68 -3.08 1.59 9.76
C PHE A 68 -2.44 0.29 10.23
N ASP A 69 -3.25 -0.73 10.54
CA ASP A 69 -2.79 -2.04 11.02
C ASP A 69 -1.84 -2.72 10.03
N MET A 70 -2.02 -2.46 8.73
CA MET A 70 -1.13 -2.95 7.67
C MET A 70 0.24 -2.25 7.66
N LEU A 71 0.28 -0.96 7.97
CA LEU A 71 1.53 -0.18 7.97
C LEU A 71 2.30 -0.36 9.29
N ASP A 72 1.59 -0.51 10.40
CA ASP A 72 2.11 -0.76 11.75
C ASP A 72 2.58 -2.23 11.89
N SER A 73 3.52 -2.63 11.03
CA SER A 73 3.96 -4.02 10.90
C SER A 73 4.73 -4.56 12.12
N ASP A 74 5.30 -3.68 12.95
CA ASP A 74 5.94 -4.05 14.21
C ASP A 74 5.01 -3.91 15.43
N GLY A 75 3.79 -3.40 15.24
CA GLY A 75 2.74 -3.35 16.24
C GLY A 75 3.06 -2.43 17.41
N ASP A 76 3.87 -1.39 17.19
CA ASP A 76 4.19 -0.38 18.21
C ASP A 76 3.09 0.68 18.33
N GLY A 77 2.09 0.66 17.44
CA GLY A 77 0.96 1.57 17.43
C GLY A 77 1.28 2.94 16.85
N GLU A 78 2.40 3.07 16.13
CA GLU A 78 2.98 4.34 15.70
C GLU A 78 3.54 4.24 14.26
N ILE A 79 3.01 5.02 13.32
CA ILE A 79 3.50 5.01 11.93
C ILE A 79 4.73 5.91 11.80
N ARG A 80 5.89 5.32 11.52
CA ARG A 80 7.14 6.04 11.22
C ARG A 80 7.15 6.60 9.80
N PHE A 81 8.17 7.42 9.52
CA PHE A 81 8.26 8.10 8.23
C PHE A 81 8.41 7.15 7.03
N ASP A 82 9.17 6.06 7.19
CA ASP A 82 9.37 5.07 6.15
C ASP A 82 8.06 4.33 5.79
N GLU A 83 7.27 3.96 6.78
CA GLU A 83 5.92 3.40 6.59
C GLU A 83 4.97 4.43 5.94
N PHE A 84 4.99 5.67 6.43
CA PHE A 84 4.23 6.77 5.84
C PHE A 84 4.64 7.04 4.38
N TYR A 85 5.92 6.94 4.06
CA TYR A 85 6.44 7.12 2.70
C TYR A 85 5.94 6.03 1.76
N ILE A 86 5.90 4.77 2.22
CA ILE A 86 5.31 3.68 1.45
C ILE A 86 3.82 3.91 1.22
N LEU A 87 3.08 4.35 2.24
CA LEU A 87 1.68 4.77 2.07
C LEU A 87 1.54 5.86 1.02
N ALA A 88 2.37 6.91 1.05
CA ALA A 88 2.34 7.97 0.05
C ALA A 88 2.54 7.42 -1.37
N CYS A 89 3.45 6.45 -1.55
CA CYS A 89 3.65 5.78 -2.83
C CYS A 89 2.41 5.01 -3.26
N ILE A 90 1.78 4.26 -2.35
CA ILE A 90 0.55 3.50 -2.63
C ILE A 90 -0.62 4.43 -3.00
N LEU A 91 -0.79 5.54 -2.29
CA LEU A 91 -1.83 6.54 -2.58
C LEU A 91 -1.69 7.10 -4.00
N LEU A 92 -0.47 7.43 -4.42
CA LEU A 92 -0.18 7.95 -5.76
C LEU A 92 -0.29 6.85 -6.82
N SER A 93 0.24 5.65 -6.59
CA SER A 93 0.07 4.51 -7.49
C SER A 93 -1.41 4.19 -7.71
N SER A 94 -2.24 4.26 -6.66
CA SER A 94 -3.69 4.11 -6.77
C SER A 94 -4.32 5.24 -7.60
N LYS A 95 -3.92 6.49 -7.39
CA LYS A 95 -4.42 7.65 -8.17
C LYS A 95 -4.07 7.53 -9.66
N HIS A 96 -2.87 7.07 -9.99
CA HIS A 96 -2.38 6.92 -11.35
C HIS A 96 -2.74 5.57 -12.00
N HIS A 97 -3.52 4.73 -11.31
CA HIS A 97 -3.91 3.39 -11.79
C HIS A 97 -2.71 2.46 -12.08
N VAL A 98 -1.59 2.64 -11.37
CA VAL A 98 -0.36 1.83 -11.49
C VAL A 98 -0.08 0.99 -10.23
N GLY A 99 -1.13 0.63 -9.48
CA GLY A 99 -1.00 -0.19 -8.27
C GLY A 99 -0.41 -1.58 -8.53
N ASN A 100 -0.75 -2.20 -9.66
CA ASN A 100 -0.13 -3.44 -10.15
C ASN A 100 1.39 -3.28 -10.37
N ARG A 101 1.81 -2.13 -10.92
CA ARG A 101 3.23 -1.85 -11.16
C ARG A 101 3.98 -1.66 -9.84
N PHE A 102 3.35 -1.03 -8.85
CA PHE A 102 3.92 -0.93 -7.50
C PHE A 102 4.18 -2.33 -6.92
N LEU A 103 3.20 -3.24 -6.98
CA LEU A 103 3.34 -4.62 -6.50
C LEU A 103 4.50 -5.35 -7.19
N HIS A 104 4.64 -5.18 -8.51
CA HIS A 104 5.73 -5.80 -9.28
C HIS A 104 7.10 -5.18 -9.00
N ARG A 105 7.17 -3.86 -8.81
CA ARG A 105 8.44 -3.14 -8.62
C ARG A 105 8.97 -3.25 -7.20
N HIS A 106 8.07 -3.34 -6.22
CA HIS A 106 8.36 -3.39 -4.79
C HIS A 106 7.72 -4.61 -4.12
N PRO A 107 7.99 -5.84 -4.63
CA PRO A 107 7.29 -7.04 -4.16
C PRO A 107 7.59 -7.34 -2.69
N HIS A 108 8.78 -7.02 -2.19
CA HIS A 108 9.11 -7.20 -0.77
C HIS A 108 8.28 -6.29 0.13
N SER A 109 8.22 -4.99 -0.17
CA SER A 109 7.39 -4.05 0.59
C SER A 109 5.92 -4.45 0.52
N ALA A 110 5.41 -4.75 -0.68
CA ALA A 110 4.03 -5.17 -0.84
C ALA A 110 3.71 -6.47 -0.09
N PHE A 111 4.64 -7.44 -0.07
CA PHE A 111 4.46 -8.70 0.64
C PHE A 111 4.36 -8.46 2.15
N ASN A 112 5.30 -7.71 2.73
CA ASN A 112 5.31 -7.43 4.17
C ASN A 112 4.07 -6.64 4.61
N LEU A 113 3.54 -5.77 3.75
CA LEU A 113 2.28 -5.07 4.04
C LEU A 113 1.05 -5.98 3.95
N LEU A 114 1.07 -7.00 3.10
CA LEU A 114 -0.06 -7.93 2.96
C LEU A 114 -0.05 -9.03 4.01
N ASP A 115 1.14 -9.44 4.47
CA ASP A 115 1.38 -10.43 5.53
C ASP A 115 1.20 -9.78 6.92
N VAL A 116 -0.04 -9.38 7.23
CA VAL A 116 -0.38 -8.59 8.44
C VAL A 116 -0.08 -9.37 9.71
N ASP A 117 -0.24 -10.69 9.69
CA ASP A 117 0.07 -11.55 10.84
C ASP A 117 1.54 -11.98 10.92
N CYS A 118 2.40 -11.49 10.01
CA CYS A 118 3.81 -11.86 9.90
C CYS A 118 4.05 -13.38 9.80
N SER A 119 3.08 -14.14 9.27
CA SER A 119 3.19 -15.59 9.08
C SER A 119 4.17 -15.99 7.98
N ARG A 120 4.72 -15.01 7.23
CA ARG A 120 5.57 -15.19 6.03
C ARG A 120 4.82 -15.82 4.86
N THR A 121 3.49 -15.75 4.91
CA THR A 121 2.60 -16.27 3.88
C THR A 121 1.36 -15.39 3.81
N ILE A 122 0.89 -15.07 2.62
CA ILE A 122 -0.32 -14.28 2.48
C ILE A 122 -1.51 -15.21 2.25
N ILE A 123 -2.54 -15.12 3.10
CA ILE A 123 -3.81 -15.83 2.87
C ILE A 123 -4.76 -14.99 2.00
N LEU A 124 -5.73 -15.65 1.37
CA LEU A 124 -6.71 -14.99 0.50
C LEU A 124 -7.46 -13.84 1.19
N ASN A 125 -7.74 -13.97 2.49
CA ASN A 125 -8.46 -12.94 3.26
C ASN A 125 -7.63 -11.68 3.46
N GLU A 126 -6.33 -11.78 3.72
CA GLU A 126 -5.43 -10.63 3.81
C GLU A 126 -5.39 -9.89 2.46
N PHE A 127 -5.22 -10.68 1.40
CA PHE A 127 -5.18 -10.17 0.03
C PHE A 127 -6.47 -9.42 -0.35
N LYS A 128 -7.64 -9.98 -0.02
CA LYS A 128 -8.95 -9.33 -0.25
C LYS A 128 -9.13 -8.08 0.60
N SER A 129 -8.68 -8.12 1.86
CA SER A 129 -8.87 -7.03 2.82
C SER A 129 -8.10 -5.78 2.41
N LEU A 130 -6.91 -5.94 1.82
CA LEU A 130 -6.01 -4.85 1.46
C LEU A 130 -5.90 -4.59 -0.04
N GLY A 131 -6.40 -5.48 -0.90
CA GLY A 131 -6.34 -5.34 -2.36
C GLY A 131 -6.95 -4.04 -2.91
N PHE A 132 -7.85 -3.39 -2.16
CA PHE A 132 -8.44 -2.10 -2.54
C PHE A 132 -7.43 -0.93 -2.59
N LEU A 133 -6.28 -1.04 -1.91
CA LEU A 133 -5.22 -0.04 -1.89
C LEU A 133 -4.42 -0.05 -3.20
N PHE A 134 -4.28 -1.22 -3.80
CA PHE A 134 -3.56 -1.42 -5.05
C PHE A 134 -4.49 -1.45 -6.28
N ASN A 135 -5.77 -1.06 -6.10
CA ASN A 135 -6.82 -1.12 -7.12
C ASN A 135 -7.00 -2.51 -7.76
N LEU A 136 -6.81 -3.58 -6.98
CA LEU A 136 -7.03 -4.95 -7.45
C LEU A 136 -8.53 -5.27 -7.46
N LYS A 137 -9.02 -5.88 -8.55
CA LYS A 137 -10.41 -6.32 -8.65
C LYS A 137 -10.58 -7.65 -7.91
N SER A 138 -11.50 -7.72 -6.94
CA SER A 138 -11.74 -8.90 -6.09
C SER A 138 -11.87 -10.21 -6.86
N ASN A 139 -12.56 -10.20 -7.99
CA ASN A 139 -12.85 -11.41 -8.78
C ASN A 139 -11.61 -11.94 -9.51
N GLN A 140 -10.64 -11.06 -9.79
CA GLN A 140 -9.36 -11.46 -10.40
C GLN A 140 -8.42 -12.04 -9.35
N ILE A 141 -8.49 -11.54 -8.11
CA ILE A 141 -7.65 -11.97 -7.00
C ILE A 141 -7.85 -13.46 -6.71
N GLU A 142 -9.09 -13.94 -6.56
CA GLU A 142 -9.35 -15.35 -6.21
C GLU A 142 -8.80 -16.32 -7.25
N LYS A 143 -9.07 -16.02 -8.53
CA LYS A 143 -8.59 -16.86 -9.63
C LYS A 143 -7.07 -16.89 -9.69
N LEU A 144 -6.44 -15.71 -9.63
CA LEU A 144 -4.99 -15.61 -9.67
C LEU A 144 -4.36 -16.26 -8.44
N PHE A 145 -4.94 -16.09 -7.25
CA PHE A 145 -4.43 -16.72 -6.03
C PHE A 145 -4.36 -18.24 -6.19
N SER A 146 -5.43 -18.87 -6.70
CA SER A 146 -5.44 -20.31 -6.99
C SER A 146 -4.47 -20.74 -8.10
N ASP A 147 -4.22 -19.88 -9.08
CA ASP A 147 -3.30 -20.19 -10.20
C ASP A 147 -1.82 -20.15 -9.76
N PHE A 148 -1.49 -19.43 -8.68
CA PHE A 148 -0.12 -19.22 -8.19
C PHE A 148 0.22 -19.94 -6.88
N ASP A 149 -0.77 -20.47 -6.16
CA ASP A 149 -0.59 -21.40 -5.03
C ASP A 149 -0.11 -22.77 -5.57
N THR A 150 1.20 -22.86 -5.82
CA THR A 150 1.85 -24.06 -6.34
C THR A 150 2.12 -25.09 -5.25
N THR A 151 2.20 -24.65 -3.99
CA THR A 151 2.31 -25.52 -2.81
C THR A 151 1.00 -26.17 -2.43
N HIS A 152 -0.13 -25.65 -2.92
CA HIS A 152 -1.50 -26.10 -2.62
C HIS A 152 -1.81 -26.04 -1.12
N ASP A 153 -1.26 -25.03 -0.42
CA ASP A 153 -1.47 -24.79 1.01
C ASP A 153 -2.42 -23.61 1.29
N GLU A 154 -3.13 -23.15 0.26
CA GLU A 154 -4.09 -22.04 0.28
C GLU A 154 -3.46 -20.72 0.75
N ARG A 155 -2.14 -20.61 0.54
CA ARG A 155 -1.27 -19.52 0.97
C ARG A 155 -0.36 -19.14 -0.18
N LEU A 156 0.09 -17.88 -0.19
CA LEU A 156 1.15 -17.45 -1.10
C LEU A 156 2.40 -17.18 -0.28
N ASN A 157 3.42 -18.02 -0.47
CA ASN A 157 4.76 -17.68 0.03
C ASN A 157 5.39 -16.56 -0.83
N TYR A 158 6.50 -15.99 -0.37
CA TYR A 158 7.14 -14.86 -1.05
C TYR A 158 7.49 -15.13 -2.53
N LYS A 159 7.90 -16.36 -2.89
CA LYS A 159 8.25 -16.70 -4.28
C LYS A 159 7.01 -16.75 -5.17
N GLU A 160 5.93 -17.33 -4.67
CA GLU A 160 4.64 -17.40 -5.35
C GLU A 160 4.05 -16.01 -5.55
N PHE A 161 4.10 -15.18 -4.51
CA PHE A 161 3.71 -13.77 -4.59
C PHE A 161 4.55 -13.00 -5.63
N GLN A 162 5.86 -13.23 -5.68
CA GLN A 162 6.73 -12.58 -6.67
C GLN A 162 6.37 -13.00 -8.11
N MET A 163 6.04 -14.27 -8.34
CA MET A 163 5.55 -14.73 -9.65
C MET A 163 4.19 -14.10 -9.99
N PHE A 164 3.27 -14.09 -9.02
CA PHE A 164 1.95 -13.47 -9.14
C PHE A 164 2.06 -12.00 -9.58
N THR A 165 2.87 -11.19 -8.88
CA THR A 165 2.97 -9.74 -9.17
C THR A 165 3.54 -9.47 -10.56
N LYS A 166 4.52 -10.27 -10.99
CA LYS A 166 5.10 -10.18 -12.34
C LYS A 166 4.07 -10.52 -13.42
N MET A 167 3.35 -11.63 -13.27
CA MET A 167 2.36 -12.08 -14.24
C MET A 167 1.16 -11.12 -14.30
N TYR A 168 0.69 -10.64 -13.15
CA TYR A 168 -0.38 -9.67 -13.08
C TYR A 168 0.00 -8.36 -13.77
N ASN A 169 1.21 -7.84 -13.57
CA ASN A 169 1.67 -6.63 -14.28
C ASN A 169 1.68 -6.83 -15.80
N LEU A 170 2.18 -7.98 -16.29
CA LEU A 170 2.22 -8.30 -17.72
C LEU A 170 0.83 -8.44 -18.36
N SER A 171 -0.17 -8.93 -17.61
CA SER A 171 -1.54 -9.01 -18.14
C SER A 171 -2.18 -7.63 -18.34
N GLN A 172 -1.82 -6.65 -17.52
CA GLN A 172 -2.40 -5.30 -17.56
C GLN A 172 -1.72 -4.38 -18.58
N GLU A 173 -0.50 -4.71 -19.05
CA GLU A 173 0.17 -3.96 -20.13
C GLU A 173 -0.31 -4.37 -21.53
N LYS A 174 -1.13 -5.43 -21.64
CA LYS A 174 -1.69 -5.93 -22.91
C LYS A 174 -3.15 -5.50 -23.16
N GLU A 175 -3.80 -4.91 -22.17
CA GLU A 175 -5.14 -4.28 -22.26
C GLU A 175 -5.01 -2.79 -22.56
#